data_AF-A0A9Q1G5A9-F1
#
_entry.id   AF-A0A9Q1G5A9-F1
#
_cell.length_a   1.000
_cell.length_b   1.000
_cell.length_c   1.000
_cell.angle_alpha   90.00
_cell.angle_beta   90.00
_cell.angle_gamma   90.00
#
_symmetry.space_group_name_H-M   'P 1'
#
loop_
_entity.id
_entity.type
_entity.pdbx_description
1 polymer ?
#
loop_
_entity_poly.entity_id
_entity_poly.type
_entity_poly.pdbx_seq_one_letter_code
_entity_poly.pdbx_strand_id
1 'polypeptide(L)'
;MELPVSRPESRLHHCICQGPLGAFLDELDTLLSSFPEDGTPVILLGDFNLQPDSSQLSSVTSLLQSFALTQSPSPATHKGGNQLDLVLTRSCATSELTVTSLHVSDHFFISFSLSCPLSLNSANNPPAVMFRRNLRTLSHSSLTTSALSAHPPPATFAKMPIDVATSVFNPCLSQSLNSLCPLVSKPTQLS
;
A
#
# COMPACT_ATOMS: atom_id res chain seq x y z
N MET A 1 -23.06 33.67 -14.47
CA MET A 1 -24.14 32.77 -14.02
C MET A 1 -23.70 31.38 -14.47
N GLU A 2 -22.79 30.78 -13.70
CA GLU A 2 -22.33 29.41 -13.94
C GLU A 2 -23.12 28.48 -13.03
N LEU A 3 -23.70 27.45 -13.65
CA LEU A 3 -24.42 26.39 -12.96
C LEU A 3 -23.38 25.46 -12.30
N PRO A 4 -23.61 25.01 -11.05
CA PRO A 4 -22.79 23.95 -10.50
C PRO A 4 -23.10 22.66 -11.26
N VAL A 5 -22.06 22.03 -11.82
CA VAL A 5 -22.14 20.67 -12.36
C VAL A 5 -22.39 19.75 -11.16
N SER A 6 -23.65 19.40 -10.97
CA SER A 6 -24.08 18.37 -10.02
C SER A 6 -23.43 17.05 -10.42
N ARG A 7 -22.54 16.56 -9.55
CA ARG A 7 -22.00 15.18 -9.60
C ARG A 7 -23.19 14.22 -9.61
N PRO A 8 -23.27 13.21 -10.49
CA PRO A 8 -24.29 12.20 -10.36
C PRO A 8 -24.02 11.44 -9.06
N GLU A 9 -24.96 11.53 -8.11
CA GLU A 9 -25.07 10.59 -7.00
C GLU A 9 -25.49 9.23 -7.55
N SER A 10 -24.58 8.58 -8.26
CA SER A 10 -24.59 7.13 -8.39
C SER A 10 -23.58 6.60 -7.38
N ARG A 11 -23.95 6.69 -6.08
CA ARG A 11 -23.48 5.70 -5.12
C ARG A 11 -23.97 4.37 -5.69
N LEU A 12 -23.08 3.73 -6.46
CA LEU A 12 -23.21 2.34 -6.85
C LEU A 12 -23.68 1.63 -5.60
N HIS A 13 -24.92 1.12 -5.64
CA HIS A 13 -25.41 0.17 -4.68
C HIS A 13 -24.33 -0.89 -4.59
N HIS A 14 -23.56 -0.81 -3.50
CA HIS A 14 -22.44 -1.68 -3.23
C HIS A 14 -23.03 -3.09 -3.26
N CYS A 15 -22.81 -3.78 -4.36
CA CYS A 15 -23.17 -5.18 -4.49
C CYS A 15 -22.21 -5.86 -3.53
N ILE A 16 -22.64 -6.07 -2.28
CA ILE A 16 -21.83 -6.70 -1.25
C ILE A 16 -21.51 -8.09 -1.79
N CYS A 17 -20.32 -8.24 -2.39
CA CYS A 17 -19.83 -9.52 -2.85
C CYS A 17 -19.58 -10.36 -1.59
N GLN A 18 -20.57 -11.12 -1.12
CA GLN A 18 -20.39 -11.97 0.05
C GLN A 18 -19.23 -12.95 -0.21
N GLY A 19 -18.19 -12.88 0.64
CA GLY A 19 -17.01 -13.73 0.55
C GLY A 19 -15.68 -12.95 0.61
N PRO A 20 -14.54 -13.64 0.42
CA PRO A 20 -13.20 -13.06 0.57
C PRO A 20 -12.95 -11.85 -0.34
N LEU A 21 -13.50 -11.85 -1.57
CA LEU A 21 -13.36 -10.73 -2.50
C LEU A 21 -14.09 -9.48 -1.99
N GLY A 22 -15.29 -9.59 -1.42
CA GLY A 22 -16.00 -8.41 -0.90
C GLY A 22 -15.28 -7.79 0.28
N ALA A 23 -14.79 -8.62 1.21
CA ALA A 23 -13.99 -8.14 2.33
C ALA A 23 -12.72 -7.41 1.83
N PHE A 24 -12.03 -7.97 0.83
CA PHE A 24 -10.89 -7.30 0.20
C PHE A 24 -11.27 -5.95 -0.44
N LEU A 25 -12.38 -5.89 -1.16
CA LEU A 25 -12.86 -4.65 -1.79
C LEU A 25 -13.25 -3.59 -0.73
N ASP A 26 -13.87 -3.99 0.37
CA ASP A 26 -14.22 -3.10 1.49
C ASP A 26 -12.97 -2.53 2.17
N GLU A 27 -11.97 -3.38 2.42
CA GLU A 27 -10.69 -2.95 3.00
C GLU A 27 -9.93 -2.04 2.04
N LEU A 28 -9.91 -2.36 0.75
CA LEU A 28 -9.29 -1.54 -0.28
C LEU A 28 -10.01 -0.20 -0.44
N ASP A 29 -11.34 -0.16 -0.45
CA ASP A 29 -12.13 1.07 -0.49
C ASP A 29 -11.85 1.96 0.72
N THR A 30 -11.80 1.37 1.91
CA THR A 30 -11.46 2.06 3.16
C THR A 30 -10.04 2.65 3.09
N LEU A 31 -9.07 1.89 2.58
CA LEU A 31 -7.70 2.34 2.39
C LEU A 31 -7.62 3.50 1.40
N LEU A 32 -8.23 3.35 0.22
CA LEU A 32 -8.20 4.37 -0.84
C LEU A 32 -8.91 5.66 -0.42
N SER A 33 -9.99 5.54 0.34
CA SER A 33 -10.73 6.68 0.92
C SER A 33 -9.91 7.47 1.95
N SER A 34 -8.83 6.89 2.49
CA SER A 34 -7.94 7.59 3.43
C SER A 34 -6.95 8.53 2.71
N PHE A 35 -6.79 8.41 1.39
CA PHE A 35 -5.87 9.25 0.63
C PHE A 35 -6.48 10.61 0.29
N PRO A 36 -5.71 11.71 0.40
CA PRO A 36 -6.23 13.05 0.13
C PRO A 36 -6.62 13.21 -1.35
N GLU A 37 -7.75 13.87 -1.62
CA GLU A 37 -8.22 14.21 -2.97
C GLU A 37 -7.73 15.60 -3.42
N ASP A 38 -6.62 16.10 -2.87
CA ASP A 38 -6.07 17.44 -3.10
C ASP A 38 -5.11 17.53 -4.30
N GLY A 39 -5.08 16.48 -5.12
CA GLY A 39 -4.14 16.37 -6.24
C GLY A 39 -2.76 15.86 -5.86
N THR A 40 -2.50 15.52 -4.59
CA THR A 40 -1.26 14.86 -4.18
C THR A 40 -1.05 13.58 -5.00
N PRO A 41 0.13 13.42 -5.65
CA PRO A 41 0.48 12.18 -6.34
C PRO A 41 0.37 10.96 -5.45
N VAL A 42 -0.33 9.92 -5.92
CA VAL A 42 -0.46 8.63 -5.24
C VAL A 42 0.08 7.53 -6.12
N ILE A 43 0.86 6.64 -5.50
CA ILE A 43 1.35 5.41 -6.12
C ILE A 43 0.97 4.27 -5.19
N LEU A 44 0.26 3.29 -5.73
CA LEU A 44 -0.11 2.06 -5.03
C LEU A 44 0.60 0.89 -5.73
N LEU A 45 1.38 0.15 -4.96
CA LEU A 45 2.15 -1.01 -5.41
C LEU A 45 1.72 -2.21 -4.58
N GLY A 46 1.51 -3.35 -5.22
CA GLY A 46 1.21 -4.57 -4.48
C GLY A 46 0.99 -5.78 -5.36
N ASP A 47 1.05 -6.96 -4.74
CA ASP A 47 0.61 -8.21 -5.32
C ASP A 47 -0.88 -8.40 -5.07
N PHE A 48 -1.68 -8.27 -6.13
CA PHE A 48 -3.14 -8.40 -6.03
C PHE A 48 -3.62 -9.83 -6.28
N ASN A 49 -2.75 -10.74 -6.75
CA ASN A 49 -3.11 -12.12 -7.08
C ASN A 49 -4.38 -12.27 -7.94
N LEU A 50 -4.64 -11.32 -8.85
CA LEU A 50 -5.84 -11.34 -9.69
C LEU A 50 -5.68 -12.35 -10.83
N GLN A 51 -6.64 -13.26 -10.96
CA GLN A 51 -6.68 -14.19 -12.07
C GLN A 51 -7.09 -13.47 -13.36
N PRO A 52 -6.39 -13.71 -14.49
CA PRO A 52 -6.82 -13.25 -15.80
C PRO A 52 -8.26 -13.71 -16.09
N ASP A 53 -9.05 -12.86 -16.75
CA ASP A 53 -10.42 -13.17 -17.19
C ASP A 53 -11.42 -13.55 -16.07
N SER A 54 -11.14 -13.14 -14.84
CA SER A 54 -12.05 -13.33 -13.71
C SER A 54 -13.01 -12.16 -13.55
N SER A 55 -14.24 -12.44 -13.09
CA SER A 55 -15.17 -11.39 -12.63
C SER A 55 -14.63 -10.58 -11.43
N GLN A 56 -13.58 -11.08 -10.77
CA GLN A 56 -12.89 -10.40 -9.70
C GLN A 56 -12.09 -9.20 -10.23
N LEU A 57 -11.43 -9.38 -11.38
CA LEU A 57 -10.66 -8.33 -12.04
C LEU A 57 -11.54 -7.13 -12.36
N SER A 58 -12.75 -7.34 -12.90
CA SER A 58 -13.66 -6.23 -13.23
C SER A 58 -14.07 -5.42 -12.00
N SER A 59 -14.35 -6.08 -10.87
CA SER A 59 -14.73 -5.39 -9.62
C SER A 59 -13.58 -4.59 -9.04
N VAL A 60 -12.37 -5.17 -8.98
CA VAL A 60 -11.17 -4.49 -8.49
C VAL A 60 -10.79 -3.34 -9.40
N THR A 61 -10.77 -3.53 -10.72
CA THR A 61 -10.50 -2.47 -11.69
C THR A 61 -11.51 -1.34 -11.60
N SER A 62 -12.80 -1.65 -11.42
CA SER A 62 -13.85 -0.63 -11.27
C SER A 62 -13.64 0.23 -10.02
N LEU A 63 -13.27 -0.40 -8.89
CA LEU A 63 -12.94 0.30 -7.65
C LEU A 63 -11.69 1.18 -7.83
N LEU A 64 -10.62 0.66 -8.42
CA LEU A 64 -9.40 1.43 -8.67
C LEU A 64 -9.69 2.65 -9.57
N GLN A 65 -10.51 2.48 -10.60
CA GLN A 65 -10.93 3.56 -11.49
C GLN A 65 -11.78 4.62 -10.79
N SER A 66 -12.62 4.27 -9.80
CA SER A 66 -13.41 5.25 -9.06
C SER A 66 -12.54 6.21 -8.23
N PHE A 67 -11.33 5.79 -7.86
CA PHE A 67 -10.34 6.64 -7.19
C PHE A 67 -9.36 7.31 -8.16
N ALA A 68 -9.62 7.27 -9.47
CA ALA A 68 -8.73 7.78 -10.52
C ALA A 68 -7.32 7.17 -10.51
N LEU A 69 -7.19 5.92 -10.03
CA LEU A 69 -5.96 5.15 -10.16
C LEU A 69 -5.90 4.47 -11.53
N THR A 70 -4.80 4.67 -12.22
CA THR A 70 -4.50 4.05 -13.51
C THR A 70 -3.38 3.04 -13.35
N GLN A 71 -3.56 1.85 -13.91
CA GLN A 71 -2.52 0.82 -13.93
C GLN A 71 -1.47 1.15 -14.99
N SER A 72 -0.21 1.17 -14.58
CA SER A 72 0.92 1.24 -15.50
C SER A 72 1.01 -0.07 -16.29
N PRO A 73 1.09 -0.01 -17.63
CA PRO A 73 1.31 -1.21 -18.44
C PRO A 73 2.61 -1.88 -18.03
N SER A 74 2.58 -3.20 -17.83
CA SER A 74 3.79 -3.99 -17.57
C SER A 74 3.75 -5.33 -18.31
N PRO A 75 4.92 -5.93 -18.58
CA PRO A 75 5.02 -7.36 -18.87
C PRO A 75 4.51 -8.22 -17.70
N ALA A 76 4.47 -9.54 -17.91
CA ALA A 76 4.21 -10.51 -16.85
C ALA A 76 5.17 -10.30 -15.67
N THR A 77 4.62 -10.25 -14.46
CA THR A 77 5.36 -10.01 -13.21
C THR A 77 5.64 -11.28 -12.42
N HIS A 78 5.04 -12.40 -12.85
CA HIS A 78 5.22 -13.71 -12.27
C HIS A 78 5.70 -14.72 -13.32
N LYS A 79 6.47 -15.73 -12.89
CA LYS A 79 7.00 -16.81 -13.73
C LYS A 79 5.90 -17.58 -14.49
N GLY A 80 4.67 -17.60 -13.97
CA GLY A 80 3.49 -18.18 -14.61
C GLY A 80 2.96 -17.39 -15.81
N GLY A 81 3.55 -16.25 -16.15
CA GLY A 81 3.12 -15.41 -17.28
C GLY A 81 2.00 -14.42 -16.95
N ASN A 82 1.60 -14.34 -15.68
CA ASN A 82 0.54 -13.44 -15.20
C ASN A 82 1.10 -12.11 -14.70
N GLN A 83 0.23 -11.10 -14.66
CA GLN A 83 0.48 -9.82 -14.02
C GLN A 83 -0.25 -9.78 -12.68
N LEU A 84 0.41 -10.25 -11.62
CA LEU A 84 -0.17 -10.30 -10.26
C LEU A 84 0.22 -9.04 -9.47
N ASP A 85 1.47 -8.62 -9.63
CA ASP A 85 1.99 -7.37 -9.11
C ASP A 85 1.58 -6.17 -9.97
N LEU A 86 0.85 -5.22 -9.38
CA LEU A 86 0.33 -4.04 -10.08
C LEU A 86 1.05 -2.76 -9.62
N VAL A 87 1.27 -1.87 -10.59
CA VAL A 87 1.73 -0.49 -10.35
C VAL A 87 0.58 0.44 -10.73
N LEU A 88 0.03 1.14 -9.75
CA LEU A 88 -1.13 2.00 -9.92
C LEU A 88 -0.75 3.44 -9.56
N THR A 89 -1.13 4.40 -10.39
CA THR A 89 -0.80 5.82 -10.18
C THR A 89 -2.01 6.74 -10.27
N ARG A 90 -1.96 7.84 -9.54
CA ARG A 90 -2.90 8.97 -9.63
C ARG A 90 -2.10 10.26 -9.54
N SER A 91 -2.35 11.21 -10.43
CA SER A 91 -1.64 12.50 -10.49
C SER A 91 -0.11 12.39 -10.66
N CYS A 92 0.38 11.24 -11.14
CA CYS A 92 1.76 11.02 -11.57
C CYS A 92 1.81 9.93 -12.64
N ALA A 93 2.94 9.85 -13.34
CA ALA A 93 3.17 8.85 -14.37
C ALA A 93 4.45 8.04 -14.09
N THR A 94 4.43 6.77 -14.49
CA THR A 94 5.62 5.93 -14.54
C THR A 94 6.24 5.96 -15.93
N SER A 95 7.56 5.94 -16.01
CA SER A 95 8.32 5.70 -17.24
C SER A 95 9.34 4.59 -17.02
N GLU A 96 9.86 4.04 -18.13
CA GLU A 96 10.98 3.07 -18.09
C GLU A 96 10.67 1.83 -17.21
N LEU A 97 9.41 1.38 -17.20
CA LEU A 97 9.03 0.21 -16.42
C LEU A 97 9.68 -1.04 -17.01
N THR A 98 10.45 -1.71 -16.18
CA THR A 98 11.18 -2.95 -16.49
C THR A 98 10.79 -4.02 -15.49
N VAL A 99 10.73 -5.26 -15.97
CA VAL A 99 10.43 -6.43 -15.16
C VAL A 99 11.53 -7.46 -15.39
N THR A 100 12.24 -7.82 -14.32
CA THR A 100 13.46 -8.64 -14.40
C THR A 100 13.38 -9.83 -13.46
N SER A 101 13.59 -11.04 -14.00
CA SER A 101 13.75 -12.23 -13.17
C SER A 101 15.08 -12.18 -12.41
N LEU A 102 15.02 -12.12 -11.08
CA LEU A 102 16.20 -12.27 -10.23
C LEU A 102 16.53 -13.73 -9.93
N HIS A 103 15.72 -14.69 -10.40
CA HIS A 103 15.88 -16.14 -10.19
C HIS A 103 15.94 -16.59 -8.72
N VAL A 104 15.53 -15.73 -7.79
CA VAL A 104 15.44 -16.01 -6.33
C VAL A 104 13.99 -16.22 -5.86
N SER A 105 13.01 -15.86 -6.70
CA SER A 105 11.57 -16.00 -6.46
C SER A 105 10.87 -16.25 -7.81
N ASP A 106 9.63 -16.73 -7.75
CA ASP A 106 8.69 -16.79 -8.86
C ASP A 106 8.07 -15.42 -9.21
N HIS A 107 8.17 -14.43 -8.33
CA HIS A 107 7.91 -13.02 -8.66
C HIS A 107 9.15 -12.34 -9.25
N PHE A 108 8.91 -11.45 -10.20
CA PHE A 108 9.95 -10.67 -10.87
C PHE A 108 10.12 -9.29 -10.24
N PHE A 109 11.33 -8.77 -10.33
CA PHE A 109 11.67 -7.44 -9.84
C PHE A 109 11.14 -6.37 -10.81
N ILE A 110 10.31 -5.46 -10.30
CA ILE A 110 9.75 -4.35 -11.07
C ILE A 110 10.54 -3.08 -10.73
N SER A 111 11.03 -2.39 -11.76
CA SER A 111 11.74 -1.12 -11.64
C SER A 111 11.17 -0.10 -12.62
N PHE A 112 10.95 1.13 -12.18
CA PHE A 112 10.42 2.21 -13.00
C PHE A 112 10.87 3.58 -12.46
N SER A 113 10.81 4.58 -13.33
CA SER A 113 11.03 5.99 -13.03
C SER A 113 9.68 6.67 -12.77
N LEU A 114 9.65 7.64 -11.85
CA LEU A 114 8.45 8.39 -11.48
C LEU A 114 8.53 9.84 -11.93
N SER A 115 7.51 10.28 -12.65
CA SER A 115 7.31 11.66 -13.06
C SER A 115 6.13 12.25 -12.30
N CYS A 116 6.43 13.09 -11.31
CA CYS A 116 5.42 13.82 -10.53
C CYS A 116 5.39 15.28 -10.98
N PRO A 117 4.22 15.84 -11.34
CA PRO A 117 4.10 17.29 -11.49
C PRO A 117 4.38 17.93 -10.13
N LEU A 118 5.42 18.76 -10.05
CA LEU A 118 5.72 19.54 -8.86
C LEU A 118 4.52 20.44 -8.55
N SER A 119 3.75 20.11 -7.51
CA SER A 119 2.77 21.05 -6.96
C SER A 119 3.54 22.15 -6.25
N LEU A 120 3.83 23.24 -6.97
CA LEU A 120 4.51 24.43 -6.45
C LEU A 120 3.60 25.29 -5.57
N ASN A 121 2.63 24.71 -4.87
CA ASN A 121 1.85 25.39 -3.85
C ASN A 121 2.43 25.11 -2.46
N SER A 122 3.74 25.37 -2.31
CA SER A 122 4.47 25.26 -1.03
C SER A 122 4.10 26.36 -0.03
N ALA A 123 3.38 27.41 -0.46
CA ALA A 123 3.13 28.59 0.38
C ALA A 123 2.09 28.38 1.49
N ASN A 124 1.20 27.38 1.38
CA ASN A 124 0.09 27.17 2.34
C ASN A 124 0.03 25.76 2.93
N ASN A 125 0.96 24.87 2.58
CA ASN A 125 0.98 23.55 3.22
C ASN A 125 1.63 23.68 4.60
N PRO A 126 1.01 23.15 5.67
CA PRO A 126 1.72 23.02 6.94
C PRO A 126 3.02 22.25 6.70
N PRO A 127 4.14 22.63 7.35
CA PRO A 127 5.42 21.97 7.13
C PRO A 127 5.23 20.47 7.33
N ALA A 128 5.53 19.69 6.28
CA ALA A 128 5.35 18.25 6.30
C ALA A 128 6.09 17.67 7.51
N VAL A 129 5.35 17.07 8.45
CA VAL A 129 5.96 16.43 9.61
C VAL A 129 6.59 15.14 9.13
N MET A 130 7.92 15.12 9.02
CA MET A 130 8.63 13.90 8.68
C MET A 130 8.78 13.05 9.92
N PHE A 131 8.18 11.87 9.89
CA PHE A 131 8.42 10.83 10.87
C PHE A 131 9.61 9.99 10.42
N ARG A 132 10.59 9.80 11.30
CA ARG A 132 11.78 8.99 11.03
C ARG A 132 12.13 8.11 12.21
N ARG A 133 12.62 6.91 11.91
CA ARG A 133 13.15 5.94 12.87
C ARG A 133 14.60 5.65 12.52
N ASN A 134 15.50 5.68 13.51
CA ASN A 134 16.91 5.35 13.27
C ASN A 134 17.10 3.82 13.27
N LEU A 135 16.83 3.18 12.12
CA LEU A 135 17.03 1.74 11.98
C LEU A 135 18.51 1.34 11.89
N ARG A 136 19.43 2.29 11.64
CA ARG A 136 20.87 1.99 11.51
C ARG A 136 21.50 1.56 12.83
N THR A 137 20.92 1.98 13.95
CA THR A 137 21.39 1.61 15.29
C THR A 137 20.73 0.33 15.80
N LEU A 138 19.80 -0.26 15.03
CA LEU A 138 19.10 -1.47 15.44
C LEU A 138 19.98 -2.69 15.21
N SER A 139 20.36 -3.35 16.28
CA SER A 139 21.07 -4.64 16.20
C SER A 139 20.07 -5.79 16.07
N HIS A 140 20.44 -6.79 15.27
CA HIS A 140 19.65 -8.00 15.10
C HIS A 140 19.38 -8.71 16.45
N SER A 141 20.40 -8.85 17.30
CA SER A 141 20.27 -9.51 18.60
C SER A 141 19.30 -8.78 19.54
N SER A 142 19.34 -7.45 19.59
CA SER A 142 18.43 -6.67 20.43
C SER A 142 16.98 -6.74 19.94
N LEU A 143 16.77 -6.68 18.63
CA LEU A 143 15.42 -6.84 18.05
C LEU A 143 14.87 -8.23 18.35
N THR A 144 15.63 -9.28 18.07
CA THR A 144 15.20 -10.67 18.31
C THR A 144 14.89 -10.91 19.78
N THR A 145 15.74 -10.41 20.69
CA THR A 145 15.52 -10.53 22.14
C THR A 145 14.24 -9.80 22.57
N SER A 146 14.08 -8.55 22.13
CA SER A 146 12.88 -7.75 22.46
C SER A 146 11.62 -8.40 21.89
N ALA A 147 11.63 -8.81 20.63
CA ALA A 147 10.51 -9.47 20.00
C ALA A 147 10.16 -10.78 20.73
N LEU A 148 11.10 -11.70 20.92
CA LEU A 148 10.83 -12.96 21.60
C LEU A 148 10.32 -12.78 23.04
N SER A 149 10.77 -11.73 23.74
CA SER A 149 10.27 -11.42 25.09
C SER A 149 8.84 -10.87 25.09
N ALA A 150 8.43 -10.19 24.02
CA ALA A 150 7.10 -9.58 23.90
C ALA A 150 6.03 -10.54 23.34
N HIS A 151 6.43 -11.64 22.72
CA HIS A 151 5.51 -12.59 22.06
C HIS A 151 5.26 -13.84 22.91
N PRO A 152 4.12 -14.53 22.70
CA PRO A 152 3.91 -15.87 23.24
C PRO A 152 5.01 -16.85 22.80
N PRO A 153 5.28 -17.92 23.57
CA PRO A 153 6.21 -18.96 23.16
C PRO A 153 5.89 -19.49 21.75
N PRO A 154 6.90 -19.80 20.91
CA PRO A 154 6.68 -20.21 19.51
C PRO A 154 5.70 -21.37 19.34
N ALA A 155 5.71 -22.34 20.27
CA ALA A 155 4.80 -23.48 20.25
C ALA A 155 3.32 -23.10 20.47
N THR A 156 3.07 -22.02 21.20
CA THR A 156 1.72 -21.46 21.42
C THR A 156 1.33 -20.60 20.22
N PHE A 157 2.24 -19.77 19.75
CA PHE A 157 2.02 -18.87 18.62
C PHE A 157 1.69 -19.65 17.33
N ALA A 158 2.38 -20.76 17.06
CA ALA A 158 2.15 -21.62 15.90
C ALA A 158 0.77 -22.30 15.84
N LYS A 159 0.03 -22.31 16.96
CA LYS A 159 -1.31 -22.90 17.07
C LYS A 159 -2.43 -21.86 16.96
N MET A 160 -2.09 -20.58 16.89
CA MET A 160 -3.08 -19.51 16.79
C MET A 160 -3.67 -19.43 15.38
N PRO A 161 -4.97 -19.12 15.23
CA PRO A 161 -5.53 -18.71 13.95
C PRO A 161 -4.74 -17.51 13.40
N ILE A 162 -4.59 -17.42 12.08
CA ILE A 162 -3.73 -16.42 11.42
C ILE A 162 -4.08 -14.98 11.80
N ASP A 163 -5.37 -14.64 11.88
CA ASP A 163 -5.82 -13.29 12.24
C ASP A 163 -5.43 -12.94 13.68
N VAL A 164 -5.58 -13.91 14.59
CA VAL A 164 -5.20 -13.77 15.99
C VAL A 164 -3.68 -13.63 16.10
N ALA A 165 -2.92 -14.49 15.43
CA ALA A 165 -1.46 -14.42 15.38
C ALA A 165 -0.98 -13.05 14.89
N THR A 166 -1.60 -12.52 13.83
CA THR A 166 -1.30 -11.21 13.25
C THR A 166 -1.63 -10.07 14.22
N SER A 167 -2.80 -10.15 14.88
CA SER A 167 -3.23 -9.16 15.87
C SER A 167 -2.34 -9.11 17.12
N VAL A 168 -1.63 -10.21 17.44
CA VAL A 168 -0.65 -10.26 18.53
C VAL A 168 0.73 -9.82 18.03
N PHE A 169 1.15 -10.29 16.86
CA PHE A 169 2.50 -10.04 16.34
C PHE A 169 2.75 -8.56 16.03
N ASN A 170 1.82 -7.91 15.34
CA ASN A 170 2.02 -6.55 14.85
C ASN A 170 2.17 -5.53 16.00
N PRO A 171 1.33 -5.52 17.05
CA PRO A 171 1.53 -4.64 18.20
C PRO A 171 2.83 -4.92 18.95
N CYS A 172 3.17 -6.19 19.18
CA CYS A 172 4.39 -6.56 19.89
C CYS A 172 5.64 -6.12 19.12
N LEU A 173 5.71 -6.36 17.81
CA LEU A 173 6.80 -5.88 16.96
C LEU A 173 6.87 -4.35 16.94
N SER A 174 5.72 -3.68 16.83
CA SER A 174 5.65 -2.22 16.88
C SER A 174 6.18 -1.68 18.21
N GLN A 175 5.85 -2.32 19.34
CA GLN A 175 6.35 -1.96 20.66
C GLN A 175 7.86 -2.18 20.79
N SER A 176 8.38 -3.31 20.30
CA SER A 176 9.83 -3.57 20.25
C SER A 176 10.55 -2.50 19.43
N LEU A 177 10.03 -2.15 18.26
CA LEU A 177 10.61 -1.10 17.43
C LEU A 177 10.52 0.28 18.11
N ASN A 178 9.39 0.62 18.73
CA ASN A 178 9.24 1.87 19.48
C ASN A 178 10.20 1.98 20.65
N SER A 179 10.51 0.86 21.33
CA SER A 179 11.48 0.83 22.42
C SER A 179 12.93 0.95 21.92
N LEU A 180 13.29 0.23 20.86
CA LEU A 180 14.68 0.16 20.38
C LEU A 180 15.05 1.33 19.48
N CYS A 181 14.09 1.85 18.74
CA CYS A 181 14.26 2.94 17.79
C CYS A 181 12.95 3.76 17.73
N PRO A 182 12.74 4.68 18.70
CA PRO A 182 11.54 5.49 18.76
C PRO A 182 11.30 6.27 17.46
N LEU A 183 10.02 6.47 17.13
CA LEU A 183 9.63 7.33 16.02
C LEU A 183 9.86 8.79 16.43
N VAL A 184 10.64 9.53 15.65
CA VAL A 184 10.92 10.94 15.87
C VAL A 184 10.26 11.75 14.78
N SER A 185 9.43 12.72 15.14
CA SER A 185 8.90 13.73 14.23
C SER A 185 9.84 14.94 14.18
N LYS A 186 10.23 15.38 12.99
CA LYS A 186 10.86 16.70 12.80
C LYS A 186 10.04 17.51 11.80
N PRO A 187 9.76 18.80 12.09
CA PRO A 187 9.25 19.71 11.07
C PRO A 187 10.24 19.75 9.91
N THR A 188 9.78 19.61 8.67
CA THR A 188 10.62 19.92 7.53
C THR A 188 10.90 21.41 7.55
N GLN A 189 12.16 21.78 7.81
CA GLN A 189 12.64 23.10 7.44
C GLN A 189 12.89 23.05 5.93
N LEU A 190 12.08 23.77 5.16
CA LEU A 190 12.37 24.10 3.77
C LEU A 190 13.68 24.92 3.78
N SER A 191 14.75 24.37 3.20
CA SER A 191 16.00 25.10 2.91
C SER A 191 15.96 25.66 1.51
#